data_AF-A0A7S4MCN1-F1
#
_entry.id   AF-A0A7S4MCN1-F1
#
_cell.length_a   1.000
_cell.length_b   1.000
_cell.length_c   1.000
_cell.angle_alpha   90.00
_cell.angle_beta   90.00
_cell.angle_gamma   90.00
#
_symmetry.space_group_name_H-M   'P 1'
#
loop_
_entity.id
_entity.type
_entity.pdbx_description
1 polymer ?
#
loop_
_entity_poly.entity_id
_entity_poly.type
_entity_poly.pdbx_seq_one_letter_code
_entity_poly.pdbx_strand_id
1 'polypeptide(L)'
;WFLYIITYPEDGFFQAPLMALYLSWKFSLLARNASKWFRLVKSCFSSTVPFGTKPSPEELLESGGPCSICQENMTQPIKLECSHMFCEDCVSEWFQQKKTCPLCR
;
A
#
# COMPACT_ATOMS: atom_id res chain seq x y z
N TRP A 1 28.56 27.24 8.37
CA TRP A 1 28.72 27.09 6.90
C TRP A 1 27.58 27.77 6.13
N PHE A 2 26.31 27.42 6.35
CA PHE A 2 25.17 28.12 5.71
C PHE A 2 25.10 29.63 6.01
N LEU A 3 25.40 30.03 7.25
CA LEU A 3 25.43 31.44 7.65
C LEU A 3 26.58 32.25 7.02
N TYR A 4 27.72 31.60 6.72
CA TYR A 4 28.89 32.21 6.09
C TYR A 4 28.60 32.64 4.64
N ILE A 5 27.76 31.85 3.94
CA ILE A 5 27.34 32.11 2.56
C ILE A 5 26.35 33.28 2.47
N ILE A 6 25.57 33.53 3.52
CA ILE A 6 24.61 34.65 3.58
C ILE A 6 25.31 35.97 3.93
N THR A 7 26.45 35.92 4.65
CA THR A 7 27.14 37.12 5.15
C THR A 7 28.15 37.74 4.19
N TYR A 8 28.63 37.01 3.17
CA TYR A 8 29.65 37.51 2.22
C TYR A 8 29.25 37.22 0.76
N PRO A 9 28.38 38.07 0.16
CA PRO A 9 27.90 37.89 -1.22
C PRO A 9 28.87 38.39 -2.31
N GLU A 10 29.90 39.17 -1.95
CA GLU A 10 30.79 39.87 -2.90
C GLU A 10 31.80 38.94 -3.60
N ASP A 11 32.15 37.79 -3.03
CA ASP A 11 33.03 36.76 -3.62
C ASP A 11 32.23 35.69 -4.42
N GLY A 12 31.03 36.05 -4.88
CA GLY A 12 29.98 35.12 -5.31
C GLY A 12 30.22 34.36 -6.62
N PHE A 13 31.24 34.70 -7.42
CA PHE A 13 31.44 34.07 -8.73
C PHE A 13 31.83 32.59 -8.64
N PHE A 14 32.64 32.21 -7.65
CA PHE A 14 33.10 30.81 -7.49
C PHE A 14 32.28 29.99 -6.47
N GLN A 15 31.46 30.65 -5.66
CA GLN A 15 30.74 29.99 -4.56
C GLN A 15 29.42 29.35 -5.02
N ALA A 16 28.77 29.92 -6.03
CA ALA A 16 27.53 29.41 -6.63
C ALA A 16 27.64 27.98 -7.20
N PRO A 17 28.68 27.61 -8.00
CA PRO A 17 28.78 26.25 -8.54
C PRO A 17 29.04 25.20 -7.45
N LEU A 18 29.82 25.52 -6.42
CA LEU A 18 30.05 24.61 -5.29
C LEU A 18 28.78 24.36 -4.48
N MET A 19 27.96 25.40 -4.31
CA MET A 19 26.65 25.26 -3.68
C MET A 19 25.67 24.45 -4.53
N ALA A 20 25.64 24.68 -5.84
CA ALA A 20 24.81 23.89 -6.75
C ALA A 20 25.22 22.40 -6.75
N LEU A 21 26.52 22.11 -6.74
CA LEU A 21 27.05 20.73 -6.64
C LEU A 21 26.70 20.09 -5.29
N TYR A 22 26.82 20.83 -4.18
CA TYR A 22 26.46 20.32 -2.85
C TYR A 22 24.95 20.06 -2.70
N LEU A 23 24.12 20.99 -3.18
CA LEU A 23 22.66 20.86 -3.15
C LEU A 23 22.18 19.74 -4.08
N SER A 24 22.76 19.58 -5.27
CA SER A 24 22.42 18.48 -6.19
C SER A 24 22.84 17.11 -5.63
N TRP A 25 23.99 17.00 -4.96
CA TRP A 25 24.41 15.79 -4.25
C TRP A 25 23.44 15.44 -3.12
N LYS A 26 23.10 16.41 -2.26
CA LYS A 26 22.13 16.21 -1.17
C LYS A 26 20.73 15.87 -1.68
N PHE A 27 20.28 16.53 -2.74
CA PHE A 27 19.00 16.24 -3.39
C PHE A 27 18.99 14.81 -3.93
N SER A 28 20.07 14.38 -4.57
CA SER A 28 20.22 13.00 -5.06
C SER A 28 20.17 11.97 -3.93
N LEU A 29 20.77 12.25 -2.77
CA LEU A 29 20.71 11.37 -1.59
C LEU A 29 19.30 11.28 -1.00
N LEU A 30 18.61 12.41 -0.86
CA LEU A 30 17.23 12.48 -0.38
C LEU A 30 16.28 11.79 -1.36
N ALA A 31 16.40 12.04 -2.66
CA ALA A 31 15.59 11.41 -3.70
C ALA A 31 15.75 9.88 -3.75
N ARG A 32 16.99 9.39 -3.58
CA ARG A 32 17.27 7.93 -3.52
C ARG A 32 16.62 7.28 -2.30
N ASN A 33 16.63 7.95 -1.15
CA ASN A 33 15.98 7.44 0.06
C ASN A 33 14.46 7.59 0.03
N ALA A 34 13.95 8.70 -0.52
CA ALA A 34 12.53 8.94 -0.73
C ALA A 34 11.90 7.88 -1.65
N SER A 35 12.62 7.43 -2.68
CA SER A 35 12.17 6.37 -3.60
C SER A 35 12.04 5.00 -2.93
N LYS A 36 12.85 4.72 -1.90
CA LYS A 36 12.75 3.49 -1.10
C LYS A 36 11.54 3.58 -0.18
N TRP A 37 11.37 4.71 0.49
CA TRP A 37 10.23 4.97 1.37
C TRP A 37 8.90 4.98 0.59
N PHE A 38 8.87 5.62 -0.58
CA PHE A 38 7.70 5.64 -1.46
C PHE A 38 7.30 4.24 -1.94
N ARG A 39 8.26 3.33 -2.17
CA ARG A 39 7.97 1.92 -2.47
C ARG A 39 7.29 1.21 -1.31
N LEU A 40 7.73 1.45 -0.08
CA LEU A 40 7.11 0.87 1.12
C LEU A 40 5.72 1.47 1.36
N VAL A 41 5.57 2.78 1.23
CA VAL A 41 4.28 3.47 1.35
C VAL A 41 3.30 3.02 0.26
N LYS A 42 3.75 2.87 -0.99
CA LYS A 42 2.93 2.35 -2.08
C LYS A 42 2.53 0.88 -1.85
N SER A 43 3.38 0.09 -1.19
CA SER A 43 3.05 -1.29 -0.81
C SER A 43 1.95 -1.36 0.25
N CYS A 44 1.88 -0.38 1.17
CA CYS A 44 0.76 -0.28 2.12
C CYS A 44 -0.51 0.28 1.47
N PHE A 45 -0.37 1.14 0.46
CA PHE A 45 -1.51 1.76 -0.22
C PHE A 45 -2.14 0.88 -1.31
N SER A 46 -1.45 -0.17 -1.75
CA SER A 46 -2.05 -1.21 -2.58
C SER A 46 -2.92 -2.11 -1.71
N SER A 47 -4.13 -1.63 -1.41
CA SER A 47 -5.23 -2.43 -0.84
C SER A 47 -5.76 -3.46 -1.84
N THR A 48 -4.89 -4.14 -2.56
CA THR A 48 -5.20 -5.39 -3.25
C THR A 48 -5.26 -6.45 -2.16
N VAL A 49 -6.48 -6.71 -1.67
CA VAL A 49 -6.74 -7.85 -0.79
C VAL A 49 -6.25 -9.10 -1.52
N PRO A 50 -5.25 -9.83 -1.02
CA PRO A 50 -4.60 -10.92 -1.76
C PRO A 50 -5.52 -12.14 -1.97
N PHE A 51 -6.77 -12.07 -1.53
CA PHE A 51 -7.68 -13.19 -1.43
C PHE A 51 -8.86 -13.12 -2.42
N GLY A 52 -9.06 -12.01 -3.13
CA GLY A 52 -10.18 -11.89 -4.06
C GLY A 52 -10.61 -10.47 -4.40
N THR A 53 -11.63 -10.38 -5.26
CA THR A 53 -12.27 -9.10 -5.64
C THR A 53 -13.43 -8.81 -4.68
N LYS A 54 -13.63 -7.54 -4.31
CA LYS A 54 -14.83 -7.12 -3.58
C LYS A 54 -16.03 -7.18 -4.56
N PRO A 55 -17.00 -8.10 -4.37
CA PRO A 55 -18.22 -8.10 -5.17
C PRO A 55 -19.07 -6.85 -4.84
N SER A 56 -19.85 -6.42 -5.81
CA SER A 56 -20.75 -5.27 -5.65
C SER A 56 -21.81 -5.57 -4.57
N PRO A 57 -22.25 -4.58 -3.76
CA PRO A 57 -23.36 -4.70 -2.81
C PRO A 57 -24.65 -5.30 -3.45
N GLU A 58 -24.81 -5.17 -4.76
CA GLU A 58 -25.95 -5.67 -5.52
C GLU A 58 -25.87 -7.20 -5.72
N GLU A 59 -24.69 -7.75 -6.03
CA GLU A 59 -24.46 -9.20 -6.20
C GLU A 59 -24.62 -9.98 -4.87
N LEU A 60 -24.49 -9.27 -3.75
CA LEU A 60 -24.59 -9.82 -2.40
C LEU A 60 -26.03 -9.96 -1.92
N LEU A 61 -26.89 -9.06 -2.37
CA LEU A 61 -28.33 -9.16 -2.19
C LEU A 61 -28.91 -10.30 -3.04
N GLU A 62 -28.36 -10.52 -4.24
CA GLU A 62 -28.80 -11.60 -5.13
C GLU A 62 -28.29 -13.00 -4.73
N SER A 63 -27.14 -13.09 -4.05
CA SER A 63 -26.57 -14.37 -3.60
C SER A 63 -27.07 -14.85 -2.24
N GLY A 64 -27.75 -14.00 -1.46
CA GLY A 64 -28.72 -14.34 -0.40
C GLY A 64 -28.31 -15.39 0.66
N GLY A 65 -27.03 -15.71 0.79
CA GLY A 65 -26.54 -16.80 1.63
C GLY A 65 -25.75 -16.28 2.84
N PRO A 66 -25.94 -16.87 4.04
CA PRO A 66 -25.08 -16.57 5.19
C PRO A 66 -23.64 -17.01 4.90
N CYS A 67 -22.66 -16.33 5.49
CA CYS A 67 -21.25 -16.73 5.34
C CYS A 67 -21.04 -18.14 5.91
N SER A 68 -20.44 -19.08 5.17
CA SER A 68 -20.28 -20.46 5.68
C SER A 68 -19.26 -20.62 6.82
N ILE A 69 -18.53 -19.55 7.16
CA ILE A 69 -17.54 -19.54 8.27
C ILE A 69 -18.20 -19.02 9.56
N CYS A 70 -18.80 -17.83 9.54
CA CYS A 70 -19.45 -17.23 10.72
C CYS A 70 -20.96 -17.51 10.83
N GLN A 71 -21.59 -18.03 9.78
CA GLN A 71 -23.05 -18.27 9.68
C GLN A 71 -23.92 -17.02 9.82
N GLU A 72 -23.31 -15.83 9.80
CA GLU A 72 -23.96 -14.54 9.93
C GLU A 72 -24.15 -13.82 8.58
N ASN A 73 -24.82 -12.67 8.62
CA ASN A 73 -25.01 -11.80 7.45
C ASN A 73 -23.66 -11.27 6.94
N MET A 74 -23.44 -11.31 5.62
CA MET A 74 -22.15 -10.99 5.02
C MET A 74 -21.75 -9.51 5.24
N THR A 75 -20.70 -9.28 6.02
CA THR A 75 -20.06 -7.97 6.20
C THR A 75 -18.77 -7.93 5.38
N GLN A 76 -18.66 -6.99 4.43
CA GLN A 76 -17.52 -6.87 3.51
C GLN A 76 -17.14 -8.22 2.85
N PRO A 77 -18.04 -8.78 2.06
CA PRO A 77 -17.80 -10.05 1.41
C PRO A 77 -16.70 -9.93 0.36
N ILE A 78 -16.00 -11.03 0.14
CA ILE A 78 -14.91 -11.15 -0.82
C ILE A 78 -15.10 -12.44 -1.61
N LYS A 79 -14.95 -12.33 -2.93
CA LYS A 79 -15.07 -13.47 -3.85
C LYS A 79 -13.68 -14.01 -4.14
N LEU A 80 -13.42 -15.24 -3.70
CA LEU A 80 -12.16 -15.94 -3.99
C LEU A 80 -12.08 -16.31 -5.47
N GLU A 81 -10.88 -16.66 -5.95
CA GLU A 81 -10.64 -17.14 -7.32
C GLU A 81 -11.47 -18.39 -7.67
N CYS A 82 -11.85 -19.18 -6.67
CA CYS A 82 -12.74 -20.34 -6.81
C CYS A 82 -14.24 -19.99 -6.87
N SER A 83 -14.59 -18.70 -6.95
CA SER A 83 -15.97 -18.19 -6.97
C SER A 83 -16.79 -18.41 -5.68
N HIS A 84 -16.15 -18.75 -4.56
CA HIS A 84 -16.80 -18.78 -3.24
C HIS A 84 -16.74 -17.42 -2.55
N MET A 85 -17.81 -17.07 -1.82
CA MET A 85 -17.94 -15.79 -1.11
C MET A 85 -17.94 -15.98 0.41
N PHE A 86 -17.11 -15.19 1.11
CA PHE A 86 -17.02 -15.15 2.58
C PHE A 86 -16.80 -13.71 3.04
N CYS A 87 -16.88 -13.43 4.34
CA CYS A 87 -16.47 -12.14 4.89
C CYS A 87 -14.95 -11.94 4.79
N GLU A 88 -14.50 -10.71 4.58
CA GLU A 88 -13.08 -10.32 4.54
C GLU A 88 -12.33 -10.79 5.80
N ASP A 89 -12.92 -10.60 6.98
CA ASP A 89 -12.34 -11.03 8.25
C ASP A 89 -12.30 -12.56 8.39
N CYS A 90 -13.41 -13.23 8.09
CA CYS A 90 -13.52 -14.69 8.21
C CYS A 90 -12.55 -15.43 7.28
N VAL A 91 -12.41 -14.96 6.04
CA VAL A 91 -11.46 -15.57 5.10
C VAL A 91 -10.02 -15.30 5.52
N SER A 92 -9.74 -14.11 6.06
CA SER A 92 -8.40 -13.74 6.54
C SER A 92 -7.96 -14.61 7.71
N GLU A 93 -8.86 -14.89 8.66
CA GLU A 93 -8.59 -15.80 9.78
C GLU A 93 -8.46 -17.25 9.32
N TRP A 94 -9.33 -17.71 8.42
CA TRP A 94 -9.26 -19.07 7.88
C TRP A 94 -7.92 -19.34 7.16
N PHE A 95 -7.46 -18.40 6.32
CA PHE A 95 -6.19 -18.52 5.60
C PHE A 95 -4.96 -18.51 6.52
N GLN A 96 -5.05 -17.97 7.74
CA GLN A 96 -3.99 -18.10 8.73
C GLN A 96 -3.82 -19.55 9.21
N GLN A 97 -4.92 -20.33 9.26
CA GLN A 97 -4.89 -21.73 9.68
C GLN A 97 -4.72 -22.70 8.50
N LYS A 98 -5.46 -22.50 7.40
CA LYS A 98 -5.50 -23.40 6.23
C LYS A 98 -5.49 -22.61 4.93
N LYS A 99 -4.50 -22.87 4.07
CA LYS A 99 -4.32 -22.19 2.76
C LYS A 99 -5.28 -22.65 1.65
N THR A 100 -6.38 -23.29 1.99
CA THR A 100 -7.31 -23.92 1.04
C THR A 100 -8.72 -23.41 1.27
N CYS A 101 -9.49 -23.25 0.19
CA CYS A 101 -10.90 -22.87 0.31
C CYS A 101 -11.67 -23.94 1.10
N PRO A 102 -12.54 -23.58 2.07
CA PRO A 102 -13.32 -24.55 2.85
C PRO A 102 -14.37 -25.31 2.02
N LEU A 103 -14.74 -24.79 0.84
CA LEU A 103 -15.77 -25.34 -0.03
C LEU A 103 -15.22 -26.05 -1.28
N CYS A 104 -14.00 -25.73 -1.72
CA CYS A 104 -13.33 -26.48 -2.79
C CYS A 104 -12.63 -27.70 -2.19
N ARG A 105 -13.31 -28.84 -2.26
CA ARG A 105 -12.73 -30.13 -1.90
C ARG A 105 -11.89 -30.68 -3.04
#